data_AF-A0A841QE85-F1
#
_entry.id   AF-A0A841QE85-F1
#
_cell.length_a   1.000
_cell.length_b   1.000
_cell.length_c   1.000
_cell.angle_alpha   90.00
_cell.angle_beta   90.00
_cell.angle_gamma   90.00
#
_symmetry.space_group_name_H-M   'P 1'
#
loop_
_entity.id
_entity.type
_entity.pdbx_description
1 polymer ?
#
loop_
_entity_poly.entity_id
_entity_poly.type
_entity_poly.pdbx_seq_one_letter_code
_entity_poly.pdbx_strand_id
1 'polypeptide(L)'
;MAQTDRASSPMNLYAGWLTVDGQCYPFGAETKRRCLQMIATFICSMAEMHAEDQRKYPDTALLCPYWYSGVYTNSEIRMLASDETLDPDALDDMMQHALDDYFSNPDIKITALVSPLLVPVVGQTVGDSLFIAMLDKDNDFAGYVTTDEETAEHWLTEYVAQVFGPSVGKPGMSVDAAKKYLKGSGLIHICPLPLSPNLKMVLSLAALTPQAA
;
A
#
# COMPACT_ATOMS: atom_id res chain seq x y z
N MET A 1 33.40 18.00 -21.65
CA MET A 1 32.17 18.69 -21.21
C MET A 1 31.44 17.73 -20.31
N ALA A 2 31.44 17.97 -19.01
CA ALA A 2 30.67 17.17 -18.07
C ALA A 2 29.24 17.70 -18.08
N GLN A 3 28.33 16.97 -18.73
CA GLN A 3 26.90 17.10 -18.47
C GLN A 3 26.72 16.73 -17.01
N THR A 4 26.54 17.74 -16.17
CA THR A 4 26.04 17.55 -14.82
C THR A 4 24.55 17.33 -14.99
N ASP A 5 24.16 16.07 -15.16
CA ASP A 5 22.78 15.64 -14.91
C ASP A 5 22.47 16.03 -13.47
N ARG A 6 21.82 17.17 -13.31
CA ARG A 6 21.14 17.52 -12.07
C ARG A 6 19.95 16.56 -11.96
N ALA A 7 20.23 15.32 -11.56
CA ALA A 7 19.23 14.51 -10.92
C ALA A 7 18.76 15.34 -9.72
N SER A 8 17.55 15.88 -9.80
CA SER A 8 16.80 16.35 -8.65
C SER A 8 16.98 15.32 -7.54
N SER A 9 17.35 15.76 -6.33
CA SER A 9 17.55 14.84 -5.20
C SER A 9 16.43 13.79 -5.18
N PRO A 10 16.77 12.48 -5.05
CA PRO A 10 15.78 11.42 -5.12
C PRO A 10 14.71 11.70 -4.06
N MET A 11 13.48 11.93 -4.53
CA MET A 11 12.36 12.15 -3.67
C MET A 11 12.10 10.86 -2.90
N ASN A 12 11.96 10.94 -1.58
CA ASN A 12 11.58 9.79 -0.76
C ASN A 12 10.18 10.00 -0.21
N LEU A 13 9.44 8.91 -0.05
CA LEU A 13 8.14 8.90 0.63
C LEU A 13 8.02 7.65 1.50
N TYR A 14 7.08 7.66 2.44
CA TYR A 14 6.66 6.45 3.13
C TYR A 14 5.58 5.76 2.32
N ALA A 15 5.81 4.50 1.95
CA ALA A 15 4.84 3.66 1.26
C ALA A 15 4.51 2.44 2.11
N GLY A 16 3.22 2.13 2.21
CA GLY A 16 2.72 0.89 2.79
C GLY A 16 1.48 0.44 2.04
N TRP A 17 1.02 -0.77 2.28
CA TRP A 17 -0.19 -1.29 1.64
C TRP A 17 -0.93 -2.28 2.52
N LEU A 18 -2.21 -2.45 2.21
CA LEU A 18 -3.12 -3.36 2.87
C LEU A 18 -3.74 -4.29 1.83
N THR A 19 -3.74 -5.59 2.09
CA THR A 19 -4.44 -6.56 1.25
C THR A 19 -5.76 -6.95 1.91
N VAL A 20 -6.87 -6.71 1.21
CA VAL A 20 -8.24 -7.00 1.66
C VAL A 20 -8.91 -7.90 0.62
N ASP A 21 -9.33 -9.10 1.02
CA ASP A 21 -10.01 -10.07 0.15
C ASP A 21 -9.27 -10.32 -1.19
N GLY A 22 -7.94 -10.43 -1.13
CA GLY A 22 -7.11 -10.62 -2.31
C GLY A 22 -7.01 -9.41 -3.24
N GLN A 23 -7.30 -8.20 -2.76
CA GLN A 23 -7.02 -6.93 -3.43
C GLN A 23 -6.06 -6.09 -2.61
N CYS A 24 -5.04 -5.50 -3.23
CA CYS A 24 -4.08 -4.65 -2.54
C CYS A 24 -4.39 -3.17 -2.73
N TYR A 25 -4.32 -2.44 -1.62
CA TYR A 25 -4.57 -1.02 -1.50
C TYR A 25 -3.29 -0.34 -1.03
N PRO A 26 -2.55 0.34 -1.92
CA PRO A 26 -1.34 1.04 -1.54
C PRO A 26 -1.62 2.46 -1.02
N PHE A 27 -0.69 2.99 -0.25
CA PHE A 27 -0.74 4.33 0.32
C PHE A 27 0.66 4.94 0.35
N GLY A 28 0.77 6.21 -0.02
CA GLY A 28 2.02 6.98 0.01
C GLY A 28 1.87 8.30 0.76
N ALA A 29 2.82 8.64 1.61
CA ALA A 29 2.81 9.91 2.34
C ALA A 29 4.21 10.45 2.66
N GLU A 30 4.26 11.72 3.04
CA GLU A 30 5.47 12.45 3.44
C GLU A 30 6.04 11.98 4.78
N THR A 31 5.20 11.37 5.63
CA THR A 31 5.62 10.81 6.93
C THR A 31 4.98 9.45 7.18
N LYS A 32 5.66 8.61 7.97
CA LYS A 32 5.14 7.33 8.43
C LYS A 32 3.78 7.45 9.10
N ARG A 33 3.65 8.40 10.04
CA ARG A 33 2.39 8.73 10.73
C ARG A 33 1.25 9.00 9.77
N ARG A 34 1.49 9.81 8.72
CA ARG A 34 0.45 10.17 7.76
C ARG A 34 0.07 8.98 6.86
N CYS A 35 1.04 8.15 6.47
CA CYS A 35 0.76 6.93 5.73
C CYS A 35 -0.07 5.95 6.57
N LEU A 36 0.29 5.75 7.84
CA LEU A 36 -0.49 4.94 8.80
C LEU A 36 -1.90 5.52 9.01
N GLN A 37 -2.03 6.84 9.08
CA GLN A 37 -3.34 7.49 9.18
C GLN A 37 -4.23 7.17 7.98
N MET A 38 -3.67 7.20 6.76
CA MET A 38 -4.41 6.87 5.54
C MET A 38 -4.88 5.41 5.57
N ILE A 39 -4.00 4.48 5.95
CA ILE A 39 -4.34 3.06 6.12
C ILE A 39 -5.44 2.88 7.17
N ALA A 40 -5.27 3.45 8.37
CA ALA A 40 -6.24 3.33 9.45
C ALA A 40 -7.60 3.97 9.10
N THR A 41 -7.59 5.11 8.42
CA THR A 41 -8.81 5.78 7.92
C THR A 41 -9.53 4.92 6.88
N PHE A 42 -8.78 4.25 6.00
CA PHE A 42 -9.33 3.31 5.03
C PHE A 42 -10.01 2.12 5.74
N ILE A 43 -9.35 1.53 6.75
CA ILE A 43 -9.93 0.46 7.57
C ILE A 43 -11.22 0.91 8.26
N CYS A 44 -11.22 2.10 8.89
CA CYS A 44 -12.42 2.69 9.50
C CYS A 44 -13.55 2.85 8.49
N SER A 45 -13.26 3.39 7.31
CA SER A 45 -14.26 3.64 6.26
C SER A 45 -14.89 2.33 5.74
N MET A 46 -14.09 1.26 5.58
CA MET A 46 -14.60 -0.05 5.21
C MET A 46 -15.50 -0.65 6.30
N ALA A 47 -15.08 -0.55 7.57
CA ALA A 47 -15.88 -1.04 8.70
C ALA A 47 -17.22 -0.29 8.83
N GLU A 48 -17.21 1.03 8.62
CA GLU A 48 -18.43 1.85 8.61
C GLU A 48 -19.35 1.47 7.46
N MET A 49 -18.81 1.28 6.25
CA MET A 49 -19.58 0.84 5.08
C MET A 49 -20.24 -0.53 5.32
N HIS A 50 -19.51 -1.50 5.86
CA HIS A 50 -20.08 -2.81 6.21
C HIS A 50 -21.20 -2.68 7.27
N ALA A 51 -20.99 -1.85 8.29
CA ALA A 51 -21.99 -1.62 9.34
C ALA A 51 -23.25 -0.92 8.79
N GLU A 52 -23.10 0.03 7.86
CA GLU A 52 -24.22 0.69 7.18
C GLU A 52 -25.01 -0.28 6.30
N ASP A 53 -24.33 -1.08 5.47
CA ASP A 53 -25.00 -2.06 4.62
C ASP A 53 -25.71 -3.14 5.45
N GLN A 54 -25.13 -3.57 6.58
CA GLN A 54 -25.78 -4.48 7.51
C GLN A 54 -27.09 -3.90 8.09
N ARG A 55 -27.10 -2.60 8.43
CA ARG A 55 -28.33 -1.92 8.90
C ARG A 55 -29.36 -1.79 7.79
N LYS A 56 -28.92 -1.57 6.54
CA LYS A 56 -29.79 -1.38 5.38
C LYS A 56 -30.41 -2.70 4.89
N TYR A 57 -29.69 -3.81 5.04
CA TYR A 57 -30.09 -5.14 4.57
C TYR A 57 -29.94 -6.21 5.66
N PRO A 58 -30.73 -6.14 6.74
CA PRO A 58 -30.57 -7.03 7.90
C PRO A 58 -30.80 -8.51 7.55
N ASP A 59 -31.76 -8.80 6.66
CA ASP A 59 -32.04 -10.17 6.22
C ASP A 59 -30.89 -10.75 5.39
N THR A 60 -30.25 -9.94 4.53
CA THR A 60 -29.05 -10.34 3.78
C THR A 60 -27.87 -10.57 4.71
N ALA A 61 -27.73 -9.75 5.76
CA ALA A 61 -26.69 -9.95 6.76
C ALA A 61 -26.87 -11.23 7.60
N LEU A 62 -28.12 -11.65 7.83
CA LEU A 62 -28.42 -12.94 8.46
C LEU A 62 -28.09 -14.12 7.53
N LEU A 63 -28.37 -13.99 6.24
CA LEU A 63 -28.15 -15.07 5.25
C LEU A 63 -26.69 -15.17 4.80
N CYS A 64 -25.97 -14.05 4.76
CA CYS A 64 -24.59 -13.95 4.30
C CYS A 64 -23.72 -13.15 5.29
N PRO A 65 -23.55 -13.61 6.54
CA PRO A 65 -22.84 -12.87 7.58
C PRO A 65 -21.38 -12.58 7.19
N TYR A 66 -20.75 -13.47 6.42
CA TYR A 66 -19.38 -13.32 5.94
C TYR A 66 -19.17 -12.13 4.99
N TRP A 67 -20.23 -11.61 4.35
CA TRP A 67 -20.14 -10.39 3.54
C TRP A 67 -19.95 -9.14 4.38
N TYR A 68 -20.36 -9.17 5.65
CA TYR A 68 -20.33 -8.02 6.55
C TYR A 68 -19.28 -8.19 7.67
N SER A 69 -18.71 -9.39 7.82
CA SER A 69 -17.63 -9.67 8.76
C SER A 69 -16.25 -9.33 8.17
N GLY A 70 -15.28 -9.13 9.05
CA GLY A 70 -13.85 -9.23 8.70
C GLY A 70 -13.09 -7.93 8.51
N VAL A 71 -13.72 -6.78 8.79
CA VAL A 71 -13.02 -5.51 8.99
C VAL A 71 -13.64 -4.85 10.23
N TYR A 72 -12.88 -4.77 11.32
CA TYR A 72 -13.35 -4.25 12.61
C TYR A 72 -12.39 -3.21 13.19
N THR A 73 -12.90 -2.04 13.55
CA THR A 73 -12.04 -1.04 14.21
C THR A 73 -11.84 -1.40 15.69
N ASN A 74 -10.60 -1.36 16.17
CA ASN A 74 -10.30 -1.31 17.60
C ASN A 74 -9.88 0.12 18.03
N SER A 75 -9.52 0.31 19.30
CA SER A 75 -9.12 1.62 19.83
C SER A 75 -7.85 2.16 19.16
N GLU A 76 -6.87 1.30 18.86
CA GLU A 76 -5.62 1.72 18.23
C GLU A 76 -5.81 2.15 16.79
N ILE A 77 -6.63 1.43 16.01
CA ILE A 77 -6.99 1.84 14.64
C ILE A 77 -7.70 3.20 14.65
N ARG A 78 -8.62 3.42 15.61
CA ARG A 78 -9.29 4.72 15.74
C ARG A 78 -8.32 5.83 16.12
N MET A 79 -7.36 5.53 17.00
CA MET A 79 -6.32 6.47 17.40
C MET A 79 -5.36 6.80 16.25
N LEU A 80 -4.96 5.79 15.47
CA LEU A 80 -4.14 5.96 14.26
C LEU A 80 -4.89 6.75 13.18
N ALA A 81 -6.21 6.59 13.05
CA ALA A 81 -7.03 7.34 12.10
C ALA A 81 -7.27 8.80 12.54
N SER A 82 -7.22 9.10 13.85
CA SER A 82 -7.47 10.44 14.37
C SER A 82 -6.37 11.44 14.00
N ASP A 83 -6.62 12.73 14.24
CA ASP A 83 -5.59 13.79 14.13
C ASP A 83 -4.79 13.99 15.43
N GLU A 84 -4.91 13.06 16.39
CA GLU A 84 -4.14 13.14 17.63
C GLU A 84 -2.64 13.02 17.35
N THR A 85 -1.86 13.77 18.12
CA THR A 85 -0.40 13.69 18.10
C THR A 85 0.00 12.40 18.80
N LEU A 86 0.69 11.53 18.06
CA LEU A 86 1.17 10.24 18.55
C LEU A 86 2.69 10.25 18.60
N ASP A 87 3.24 9.51 19.56
CA ASP A 87 4.67 9.28 19.65
C ASP A 87 5.15 8.52 18.40
N PRO A 88 6.10 9.06 17.61
CA PRO A 88 6.65 8.38 16.44
C PRO A 88 7.22 7.00 16.75
N ASP A 89 7.79 6.82 17.96
CA ASP A 89 8.42 5.56 18.36
C ASP A 89 7.38 4.48 18.71
N ALA A 90 6.15 4.88 19.04
CA ALA A 90 5.05 3.96 19.34
C ALA A 90 4.27 3.50 18.11
N LEU A 91 4.51 4.10 16.92
CA LEU A 91 3.68 3.86 15.73
C LEU A 91 3.72 2.43 15.22
N ASP A 92 4.90 1.79 15.27
CA ASP A 92 5.04 0.40 14.83
C ASP A 92 4.35 -0.56 15.80
N ASP A 93 4.53 -0.38 17.10
CA ASP A 93 3.91 -1.21 18.13
C ASP A 93 2.38 -1.08 18.09
N MET A 94 1.86 0.15 17.96
CA MET A 94 0.43 0.39 17.81
C MET A 94 -0.14 -0.27 16.55
N MET A 95 0.60 -0.27 15.44
CA MET A 95 0.13 -0.93 14.23
C MET A 95 0.17 -2.46 14.37
N GLN A 96 1.21 -3.00 15.00
CA GLN A 96 1.33 -4.44 15.21
C GLN A 96 0.19 -4.95 16.09
N HIS A 97 -0.05 -4.31 17.24
CA HIS A 97 -1.16 -4.67 18.12
C HIS A 97 -2.52 -4.53 17.41
N ALA A 98 -2.69 -3.47 16.61
CA ALA A 98 -3.89 -3.27 15.82
C ALA A 98 -4.18 -4.43 14.86
N LEU A 99 -3.15 -5.09 14.34
CA LEU A 99 -3.27 -6.20 13.40
C LEU A 99 -3.28 -7.59 14.06
N ASP A 100 -2.67 -7.75 15.23
CA ASP A 100 -2.68 -9.03 15.94
C ASP A 100 -4.12 -9.45 16.28
N ASP A 101 -4.95 -8.49 16.68
CA ASP A 101 -6.40 -8.68 16.86
C ASP A 101 -7.05 -9.22 15.58
N TYR A 102 -6.62 -8.71 14.44
CA TYR A 102 -7.11 -9.09 13.12
C TYR A 102 -6.70 -10.54 12.79
N PHE A 103 -5.41 -10.88 12.85
CA PHE A 103 -4.91 -12.19 12.45
C PHE A 103 -5.30 -13.33 13.40
N SER A 104 -5.81 -13.01 14.59
CA SER A 104 -6.40 -14.00 15.51
C SER A 104 -7.82 -14.45 15.12
N ASN A 105 -8.48 -13.75 14.18
CA ASN A 105 -9.87 -14.00 13.80
C ASN A 105 -9.97 -14.68 12.41
N PRO A 106 -10.57 -15.89 12.30
CA PRO A 106 -10.71 -16.60 11.02
C PRO A 106 -11.67 -15.93 10.02
N ASP A 107 -12.53 -15.01 10.47
CA ASP A 107 -13.52 -14.33 9.62
C ASP A 107 -13.02 -12.98 9.07
N ILE A 108 -11.71 -12.73 9.16
CA ILE A 108 -11.04 -11.53 8.71
C ILE A 108 -10.90 -11.44 7.19
N LYS A 109 -11.10 -10.24 6.63
CA LYS A 109 -10.86 -9.94 5.21
C LYS A 109 -9.50 -9.29 4.94
N ILE A 110 -8.90 -8.63 5.93
CA ILE A 110 -7.53 -8.14 5.84
C ILE A 110 -6.58 -9.34 5.92
N THR A 111 -5.93 -9.68 4.82
CA THR A 111 -5.07 -10.87 4.73
C THR A 111 -3.59 -10.54 4.84
N ALA A 112 -3.19 -9.29 4.61
CA ALA A 112 -1.82 -8.84 4.78
C ALA A 112 -1.75 -7.32 5.01
N LEU A 113 -0.68 -6.87 5.67
CA LEU A 113 -0.30 -5.47 5.77
C LEU A 113 1.22 -5.35 5.67
N VAL A 114 1.67 -4.35 4.90
CA VAL A 114 3.03 -3.83 4.98
C VAL A 114 3.03 -2.47 5.65
N SER A 115 3.66 -2.41 6.83
CA SER A 115 3.86 -1.14 7.56
C SER A 115 4.64 -0.15 6.69
N PRO A 116 4.34 1.16 6.74
CA PRO A 116 4.97 2.11 5.84
C PRO A 116 6.49 2.17 6.02
N LEU A 117 7.20 1.95 4.92
CA LEU A 117 8.66 2.02 4.83
C LEU A 117 9.07 3.22 3.98
N LEU A 118 10.22 3.81 4.32
CA LEU A 118 10.80 4.87 3.51
C LEU A 118 11.32 4.27 2.20
N VAL A 119 10.75 4.71 1.08
CA VAL A 119 11.10 4.24 -0.27
C VAL A 119 11.52 5.41 -1.16
N PRO A 120 12.57 5.24 -1.98
CA PRO A 120 12.92 6.21 -2.99
C PRO A 120 11.91 6.15 -4.14
N VAL A 121 11.56 7.32 -4.68
CA VAL A 121 10.77 7.47 -5.90
C VAL A 121 11.74 7.56 -7.08
N VAL A 122 11.58 6.67 -8.04
CA VAL A 122 12.42 6.64 -9.25
C VAL A 122 11.69 7.29 -10.42
N GLY A 123 12.31 8.28 -11.06
CA GLY A 123 11.72 9.01 -12.17
C GLY A 123 12.21 10.44 -12.25
N GLN A 124 12.03 11.10 -13.40
CA GLN A 124 12.59 12.44 -13.66
C GLN A 124 11.57 13.57 -13.59
N THR A 125 10.27 13.29 -13.52
CA THR A 125 9.21 14.31 -13.58
C THR A 125 8.41 14.41 -12.29
N VAL A 126 8.57 15.53 -11.60
CA VAL A 126 7.71 15.91 -10.49
C VAL A 126 6.46 16.55 -11.10
N GLY A 127 5.37 15.79 -11.23
CA GLY A 127 4.09 16.31 -11.72
C GLY A 127 3.05 15.28 -12.09
N ASP A 128 3.45 14.02 -12.22
CA ASP A 128 2.55 12.92 -12.57
C ASP A 128 2.06 12.14 -11.35
N SER A 129 1.03 11.32 -11.59
CA SER A 129 0.57 10.32 -10.64
C SER A 129 1.72 9.33 -10.39
N LEU A 130 1.94 8.95 -9.13
CA LEU A 130 2.90 7.90 -8.81
C LEU A 130 2.26 6.54 -9.03
N PHE A 131 3.06 5.58 -9.48
CA PHE A 131 2.71 4.18 -9.59
C PHE A 131 3.55 3.37 -8.62
N ILE A 132 2.95 2.29 -8.11
CA ILE A 132 3.65 1.32 -7.29
C ILE A 132 3.48 -0.08 -7.89
N ALA A 133 4.60 -0.76 -8.11
CA ALA A 133 4.65 -2.18 -8.36
C ALA A 133 4.89 -2.91 -7.05
N MET A 134 4.09 -3.94 -6.77
CA MET A 134 4.11 -4.66 -5.49
C MET A 134 4.06 -6.17 -5.69
N LEU A 135 4.77 -6.89 -4.84
CA LEU A 135 4.62 -8.31 -4.57
C LEU A 135 4.38 -8.48 -3.07
N ASP A 136 3.33 -9.22 -2.72
CA ASP A 136 2.93 -9.51 -1.35
C ASP A 136 2.70 -11.03 -1.24
N LYS A 137 3.55 -11.72 -0.47
CA LYS A 137 3.38 -13.15 -0.19
C LYS A 137 4.00 -13.51 1.16
N ASP A 138 3.17 -13.92 2.12
CA ASP A 138 3.61 -14.35 3.46
C ASP A 138 4.54 -13.30 4.12
N ASN A 139 5.85 -13.59 4.21
CA ASN A 139 6.86 -12.67 4.76
C ASN A 139 7.74 -12.01 3.67
N ASP A 140 7.43 -12.25 2.39
CA ASP A 140 8.18 -11.73 1.24
C ASP A 140 7.39 -10.57 0.64
N PHE A 141 7.80 -9.36 0.99
CA PHE A 141 7.19 -8.11 0.56
C PHE A 141 8.18 -7.31 -0.28
N ALA A 142 7.76 -6.90 -1.47
CA ALA A 142 8.56 -6.07 -2.35
C ALA A 142 7.70 -4.96 -2.96
N GLY A 143 8.27 -3.75 -3.02
CA GLY A 143 7.60 -2.58 -3.55
C GLY A 143 8.57 -1.67 -4.31
N TYR A 144 8.10 -1.06 -5.39
CA TYR A 144 8.85 -0.10 -6.18
C TYR A 144 7.96 1.05 -6.62
N VAL A 145 8.38 2.28 -6.30
CA VAL A 145 7.61 3.49 -6.57
C VAL A 145 8.27 4.30 -7.67
N THR A 146 7.50 4.68 -8.67
CA THR A 146 7.97 5.44 -9.81
C THR A 146 6.89 6.38 -10.35
N THR A 147 7.31 7.35 -11.17
CA THR A 147 6.40 8.28 -11.86
C THR A 147 5.84 7.69 -13.16
N ASP A 148 6.27 6.50 -13.57
CA ASP A 148 5.94 5.88 -14.85
C ASP A 148 5.48 4.42 -14.68
N GLU A 149 4.32 4.09 -15.24
CA GLU A 149 3.73 2.75 -15.16
C GLU A 149 4.60 1.71 -15.89
N GLU A 150 5.19 2.04 -17.04
CA GLU A 150 6.04 1.11 -17.80
C GLU A 150 7.32 0.77 -17.02
N THR A 151 7.91 1.74 -16.35
CA THR A 151 9.05 1.52 -15.46
C THR A 151 8.67 0.62 -14.28
N ALA A 152 7.46 0.77 -13.71
CA ALA A 152 6.96 -0.10 -12.66
C ALA A 152 6.76 -1.54 -13.17
N GLU A 153 6.21 -1.70 -14.38
CA GLU A 153 6.03 -2.99 -15.07
C GLU A 153 7.36 -3.69 -15.34
N HIS A 154 8.34 -2.94 -15.83
CA HIS A 154 9.66 -3.46 -16.11
C HIS A 154 10.35 -3.95 -14.84
N TRP A 155 10.37 -3.13 -13.79
CA TRP A 155 10.93 -3.52 -12.50
C TRP A 155 10.28 -4.79 -11.95
N LEU A 156 8.94 -4.87 -12.00
CA LEU A 156 8.23 -6.04 -11.49
C LEU A 156 8.54 -7.30 -12.28
N THR A 157 8.68 -7.17 -13.60
CA THR A 157 9.06 -8.27 -14.49
C THR A 157 10.46 -8.79 -14.16
N GLU A 158 11.42 -7.88 -13.99
CA GLU A 158 12.79 -8.25 -13.61
C GLU A 158 12.83 -8.88 -12.21
N TYR A 159 12.16 -8.27 -11.23
CA TYR A 159 12.09 -8.78 -9.88
C TYR A 159 11.48 -10.19 -9.84
N VAL A 160 10.39 -10.42 -10.58
CA VAL A 160 9.76 -11.74 -10.67
C VAL A 160 10.69 -12.77 -11.33
N ALA A 161 11.36 -12.41 -12.42
CA ALA A 161 12.22 -13.33 -13.14
C ALA A 161 13.51 -13.69 -12.38
N GLN A 162 14.09 -12.71 -11.67
CA GLN A 162 15.44 -12.80 -11.10
C GLN A 162 15.47 -12.99 -9.58
N VAL A 163 14.40 -12.63 -8.86
CA VAL A 163 14.35 -12.71 -7.39
C VAL A 163 13.27 -13.68 -6.94
N PHE A 164 12.00 -13.38 -7.21
CA PHE A 164 10.88 -14.19 -6.72
C PHE A 164 10.83 -15.58 -7.35
N GLY A 165 10.95 -15.68 -8.68
CA GLY A 165 10.95 -16.96 -9.38
C GLY A 165 12.00 -17.93 -8.82
N PRO A 166 13.27 -17.53 -8.73
CA PRO A 166 14.31 -18.31 -8.07
C PRO A 166 14.01 -18.66 -6.61
N SER A 167 13.43 -17.75 -5.81
CA SER A 167 13.11 -18.02 -4.39
C SER A 167 12.08 -19.13 -4.21
N VAL A 168 11.23 -19.36 -5.20
CA VAL A 168 10.24 -20.46 -5.23
C VAL A 168 10.63 -21.63 -6.14
N GLY A 169 11.91 -21.73 -6.51
CA GLY A 169 12.47 -22.84 -7.30
C GLY A 169 12.07 -22.82 -8.79
N LYS A 170 11.67 -21.66 -9.32
CA LYS A 170 11.18 -21.45 -10.69
C LYS A 170 11.89 -20.24 -11.32
N PRO A 171 13.19 -20.33 -11.63
CA PRO A 171 13.94 -19.22 -12.22
C PRO A 171 13.37 -18.79 -13.58
N GLY A 172 13.42 -17.49 -13.90
CA GLY A 172 12.89 -16.96 -15.15
C GLY A 172 11.35 -16.96 -15.21
N MET A 173 10.69 -16.99 -14.06
CA MET A 173 9.23 -16.90 -13.98
C MET A 173 8.72 -15.60 -14.64
N SER A 174 7.63 -15.68 -15.38
CA SER A 174 6.92 -14.48 -15.87
C SER A 174 5.93 -13.95 -14.82
N VAL A 175 5.57 -12.67 -14.92
CA VAL A 175 4.56 -12.05 -14.06
C VAL A 175 3.23 -12.82 -14.10
N ASP A 176 2.78 -13.28 -15.26
CA ASP A 176 1.55 -14.07 -15.38
C ASP A 176 1.65 -15.44 -14.71
N ALA A 177 2.80 -16.09 -14.79
CA ALA A 177 3.04 -17.34 -14.09
C ALA A 177 3.08 -17.12 -12.57
N ALA A 178 3.64 -16.00 -12.12
CA ALA A 178 3.67 -15.60 -10.71
C ALA A 178 2.27 -15.30 -10.17
N LYS A 179 1.45 -14.52 -10.91
CA LYS A 179 0.04 -14.27 -10.59
C LYS A 179 -0.76 -15.56 -10.43
N LYS A 180 -0.55 -16.54 -11.33
CA LYS A 180 -1.18 -17.87 -11.22
C LYS A 180 -0.68 -18.66 -10.02
N TYR A 181 0.61 -18.58 -9.73
CA TYR A 181 1.24 -19.29 -8.61
C TYR A 181 0.77 -18.76 -7.25
N LEU A 182 0.57 -17.44 -7.14
CA LEU A 182 0.13 -16.76 -5.92
C LEU A 182 -1.37 -16.76 -5.70
N LYS A 183 -2.16 -17.38 -6.60
CA LYS A 183 -3.62 -17.34 -6.51
C LYS A 183 -4.11 -17.93 -5.18
N GLY A 184 -4.60 -17.05 -4.29
CA GLY A 184 -5.10 -17.42 -2.96
C GLY A 184 -4.04 -17.46 -1.85
N SER A 185 -2.78 -17.11 -2.14
CA SER A 185 -1.67 -17.10 -1.18
C SER A 185 -0.77 -15.87 -1.26
N GLY A 186 -1.06 -14.95 -2.17
CA GLY A 186 -0.35 -13.68 -2.31
C GLY A 186 -0.87 -12.89 -3.50
N LEU A 187 -0.19 -11.78 -3.80
CA LEU A 187 -0.61 -10.84 -4.82
C LEU A 187 0.58 -10.18 -5.51
N ILE A 188 0.42 -9.93 -6.81
CA ILE A 188 1.37 -9.17 -7.64
C ILE A 188 0.55 -8.16 -8.42
N HIS A 189 0.86 -6.87 -8.26
CA HIS A 189 0.05 -5.80 -8.81
C HIS A 189 0.87 -4.56 -9.16
N ILE A 190 0.35 -3.80 -10.13
CA ILE A 190 0.83 -2.47 -10.49
C ILE A 190 -0.38 -1.57 -10.51
N CYS A 191 -0.31 -0.46 -9.78
CA CYS A 191 -1.44 0.44 -9.65
C CYS A 191 -0.96 1.85 -9.34
N PRO A 192 -1.83 2.86 -9.59
CA PRO A 192 -1.62 4.19 -9.04
C PRO A 192 -1.42 4.13 -7.52
N LEU A 193 -0.54 4.97 -6.99
CA LEU A 193 -0.25 5.13 -5.58
C LEU A 193 -1.05 6.34 -5.04
N PRO A 194 -2.13 6.13 -4.27
CA PRO A 194 -2.81 7.18 -3.56
C PRO A 194 -1.87 7.92 -2.62
N LEU A 195 -1.83 9.25 -2.72
CA LEU A 195 -0.95 10.10 -1.92
C LEU A 195 -1.72 10.90 -0.88
N SER A 196 -1.06 11.20 0.22
CA SER A 196 -1.57 12.17 1.19
C SER A 196 -1.90 13.51 0.48
N PRO A 197 -2.91 14.26 0.95
CA PRO A 197 -3.25 15.56 0.36
C PRO A 197 -2.06 16.53 0.33
N ASN A 198 -1.23 16.54 1.37
CA ASN A 198 -0.04 17.38 1.47
C ASN A 198 0.99 16.99 0.41
N LEU A 199 1.30 15.70 0.30
CA LEU A 199 2.28 15.20 -0.66
C LEU A 199 1.80 15.45 -2.09
N LYS A 200 0.51 15.23 -2.36
CA LYS A 200 -0.11 15.54 -3.65
C LYS A 200 0.00 17.03 -3.98
N MET A 201 -0.22 17.91 -3.00
CA MET A 201 -0.08 19.36 -3.19
C MET A 201 1.38 19.74 -3.46
N VAL A 202 2.34 19.20 -2.71
CA VAL A 202 3.78 19.47 -2.91
C VAL A 202 4.23 19.03 -4.30
N LEU A 203 3.83 17.83 -4.74
CA LEU A 203 4.10 17.33 -6.08
C LEU A 203 3.48 18.21 -7.16
N SER A 204 2.22 18.63 -6.96
CA SER A 204 1.50 19.51 -7.89
C SER A 204 2.16 20.88 -7.98
N LEU A 205 2.62 21.46 -6.86
CA LEU A 205 3.34 22.73 -6.83
C LEU A 205 4.70 22.63 -7.51
N ALA A 206 5.43 21.55 -7.26
CA ALA A 206 6.72 21.31 -7.90
C ALA A 206 6.59 21.13 -9.43
N ALA A 207 5.48 20.57 -9.90
CA ALA A 207 5.14 20.49 -11.33
C ALA A 207 4.91 21.85 -11.98
N LEU A 208 4.39 22.81 -11.20
CA LEU A 208 4.07 24.15 -11.67
C LEU A 208 5.26 25.11 -11.59
N THR A 209 6.32 24.75 -10.85
CA THR A 209 7.57 25.51 -10.85
C THR A 209 8.45 25.07 -12.02
N PRO A 210 8.67 25.91 -13.05
CA PRO A 210 9.64 25.60 -14.07
C PRO A 210 11.00 25.38 -13.40
N GLN A 211 11.64 24.26 -13.69
CA GLN A 211 13.04 24.06 -13.31
C GLN A 211 13.83 25.26 -13.85
N ALA A 212 14.41 26.05 -12.96
CA ALA A 212 15.27 27.16 -13.35
C ALA A 212 16.42 26.58 -14.20
N ALA A 213 16.36 26.87 -15.50
CA ALA A 213 17.34 26.46 -16.51
C ALA A 213 18.72 27.05 -16.23
#